data_AF-A0A1H1MH33-F1
#
_entry.id   AF-A0A1H1MH33-F1
#
_cell.length_a   1.000
_cell.length_b   1.000
_cell.length_c   1.000
_cell.angle_alpha   90.00
_cell.angle_beta   90.00
_cell.angle_gamma   90.00
#
_symmetry.space_group_name_H-M   'P 1'
#
loop_
_entity.id
_entity.type
_entity.pdbx_description
1 polymer ?
#
loop_
_entity_poly.entity_id
_entity_poly.type
_entity_poly.pdbx_seq_one_letter_code
_entity_poly.pdbx_strand_id
1 'polypeptide(L)'
;MNLQELKACLQKCPELGLAIALPDGRRVPAHCHVTEVGHVTKKFVDCGGAFRASEACVLQTYVGSSVDDGHRLTAGKLAHILGFADSFLPTGELPVEVEYEDELVSQYRVEGAGLVGDVLTLQLGLKHTDCLAKEKCGIDEGCGCSNEPESAEAGSGACC
;
A
#
# COMPACT_ATOMS: atom_id res chain seq x y z
N MET A 1 -9.09 -1.42 3.77
CA MET A 1 -10.17 -1.54 2.78
C MET A 1 -10.02 -2.82 1.95
N ASN A 2 -11.12 -3.54 1.70
CA ASN A 2 -11.19 -4.64 0.73
C ASN A 2 -11.70 -4.16 -0.65
N LEU A 3 -11.69 -5.05 -1.65
CA LEU A 3 -12.05 -4.72 -3.02
C LEU A 3 -13.53 -4.30 -3.17
N GLN A 4 -14.43 -4.98 -2.48
CA GLN A 4 -15.86 -4.65 -2.52
C GLN A 4 -16.14 -3.25 -1.96
N GLU A 5 -15.53 -2.91 -0.83
CA GLU A 5 -15.61 -1.59 -0.22
C GLU A 5 -15.04 -0.50 -1.15
N LEU A 6 -13.89 -0.77 -1.78
CA LEU A 6 -13.28 0.17 -2.71
C LEU A 6 -14.19 0.41 -3.93
N LYS A 7 -14.70 -0.66 -4.56
CA LYS A 7 -15.63 -0.54 -5.69
C LYS A 7 -16.86 0.28 -5.33
N ALA A 8 -17.46 0.01 -4.17
CA ALA A 8 -18.61 0.76 -3.68
C ALA A 8 -18.29 2.24 -3.42
N CYS A 9 -17.08 2.55 -2.92
CA CYS A 9 -16.64 3.93 -2.74
C CYS A 9 -16.48 4.67 -4.07
N LEU A 10 -15.79 4.05 -5.03
CA LEU A 10 -15.53 4.64 -6.35
C LEU A 10 -16.81 4.91 -7.14
N GLN A 11 -17.80 4.01 -7.04
CA GLN A 11 -19.08 4.12 -7.74
C GLN A 11 -19.99 5.23 -7.20
N LYS A 12 -19.76 5.72 -5.97
CA LYS A 12 -20.58 6.80 -5.38
C LYS A 12 -20.28 8.17 -5.99
N CYS A 13 -19.07 8.39 -6.49
CA CYS A 13 -18.61 9.69 -6.98
C CYS A 13 -17.76 9.53 -8.27
N PRO A 14 -18.27 8.88 -9.33
CA PRO A 14 -17.48 8.44 -10.48
C PRO A 14 -16.83 9.58 -11.27
N GLU A 15 -17.42 10.77 -11.24
CA GLU A 15 -16.93 12.00 -11.87
C GLU A 15 -15.75 12.65 -11.16
N LEU A 16 -15.53 12.35 -9.87
CA LEU A 16 -14.47 12.99 -9.10
C LEU A 16 -13.09 12.48 -9.51
N GLY A 17 -12.12 13.40 -9.47
CA GLY A 17 -10.71 13.05 -9.56
C GLY A 17 -10.30 12.14 -8.40
N LEU A 18 -9.33 11.26 -8.67
CA LEU A 18 -8.76 10.38 -7.66
C LEU A 18 -7.35 10.87 -7.27
N ALA A 19 -7.07 10.90 -5.97
CA ALA A 19 -5.73 11.08 -5.43
C ALA A 19 -5.35 9.88 -4.58
N ILE A 20 -4.04 9.62 -4.48
CA ILE A 20 -3.49 8.55 -3.65
C ILE A 20 -2.50 9.20 -2.68
N ALA A 21 -2.82 9.15 -1.39
CA ALA A 21 -2.00 9.71 -0.32
C ALA A 21 -1.10 8.62 0.27
N LEU A 22 0.20 8.90 0.34
CA LEU A 22 1.22 8.03 0.93
C LEU A 22 1.21 8.14 2.46
N PRO A 23 1.73 7.14 3.19
CA PRO A 23 1.75 7.14 4.66
C PRO A 23 2.51 8.32 5.28
N ASP A 24 3.47 8.89 4.56
CA ASP A 24 4.28 10.04 4.98
C ASP A 24 3.63 11.41 4.71
N GLY A 25 2.39 11.42 4.20
CA GLY A 25 1.64 12.63 3.87
C GLY A 25 1.92 13.19 2.48
N ARG A 26 2.90 12.65 1.73
CA ARG A 26 3.07 12.94 0.30
C ARG A 26 1.91 12.35 -0.49
N ARG A 27 1.83 12.69 -1.78
CA ARG A 27 0.85 12.12 -2.71
C ARG A 27 1.55 11.55 -3.92
N VAL A 28 1.02 10.45 -4.44
CA VAL A 28 1.40 9.97 -5.77
C VAL A 28 1.09 11.10 -6.77
N PRO A 29 2.01 11.41 -7.70
CA PRO A 29 1.79 12.43 -8.73
C PRO A 29 0.45 12.26 -9.45
N ALA A 30 -0.24 13.38 -9.72
CA ALA A 30 -1.60 13.35 -10.24
C ALA A 30 -1.72 12.83 -11.70
N HIS A 31 -0.60 12.72 -12.41
CA HIS A 31 -0.49 12.09 -13.74
C HIS A 31 -0.11 10.60 -13.63
N CYS A 32 -0.55 9.93 -12.56
CA CYS A 32 -0.40 8.50 -12.41
C CYS A 32 -1.49 7.73 -13.16
N HIS A 33 -1.15 6.50 -13.53
CA HIS A 33 -2.02 5.55 -14.19
C HIS A 33 -2.01 4.25 -13.40
N VAL A 34 -3.20 3.66 -13.23
CA VAL A 34 -3.27 2.24 -12.85
C VAL A 34 -3.15 1.44 -14.13
N THR A 35 -2.01 0.77 -14.30
CA THR A 35 -1.68 0.05 -15.54
C THR A 35 -2.04 -1.43 -15.46
N GLU A 36 -2.07 -1.99 -14.25
CA GLU A 36 -2.38 -3.41 -14.02
C GLU A 36 -3.25 -3.59 -12.79
N VAL A 37 -4.12 -4.59 -12.84
CA VAL A 37 -4.86 -5.13 -11.69
C VAL A 37 -4.51 -6.61 -11.60
N GLY A 38 -3.92 -7.03 -10.49
CA GLY A 38 -3.45 -8.39 -10.29
C GLY A 38 -4.14 -9.11 -9.13
N HIS A 39 -4.49 -10.38 -9.32
CA HIS A 39 -4.70 -11.30 -8.20
C HIS A 39 -3.36 -11.89 -7.79
N VAL A 40 -2.81 -11.43 -6.67
CA VAL A 40 -1.49 -11.88 -6.20
C VAL A 40 -1.68 -12.87 -5.07
N THR A 41 -1.30 -14.13 -5.30
CA THR A 41 -1.26 -15.18 -4.29
C THR A 41 0.20 -15.48 -3.94
N LYS A 42 0.54 -15.37 -2.66
CA LYS A 42 1.87 -15.70 -2.14
C LYS A 42 1.75 -16.87 -1.18
N LYS A 43 2.65 -17.85 -1.33
CA LYS A 43 2.84 -18.96 -0.37
C LYS A 43 4.20 -18.81 0.26
N PHE A 44 4.26 -18.99 1.57
CA PHE A 44 5.46 -18.76 2.36
C PHE A 44 5.77 -19.98 3.21
N VAL A 45 7.03 -20.10 3.59
CA VAL A 45 7.47 -20.90 4.72
C VAL A 45 8.14 -19.93 5.70
N ASP A 46 7.69 -19.94 6.95
CA ASP A 46 8.35 -19.13 7.99
C ASP A 46 9.63 -19.81 8.49
N CYS A 47 10.46 -19.09 9.25
CA CYS A 47 11.71 -19.62 9.82
C CYS A 47 11.48 -20.87 10.69
N GLY A 48 10.26 -21.07 11.19
CA GLY A 48 9.85 -22.23 11.98
C GLY A 48 9.38 -23.42 11.15
N GLY A 49 9.34 -23.32 9.82
CA GLY A 49 8.89 -24.36 8.90
C GLY A 49 7.37 -24.40 8.68
N ALA A 50 6.60 -23.44 9.22
CA ALA A 50 5.16 -23.40 9.01
C ALA A 50 4.82 -22.78 7.64
N PHE A 51 3.93 -23.43 6.90
CA PHE A 51 3.43 -22.92 5.63
C PHE A 51 2.37 -21.84 5.87
N ARG A 52 2.47 -20.73 5.13
CA ARG A 52 1.53 -19.61 5.18
C ARG A 52 1.10 -19.23 3.77
N ALA A 53 -0.01 -18.51 3.66
CA ALA A 53 -0.43 -17.91 2.41
C ALA A 53 -1.04 -16.53 2.63
N SER A 54 -0.95 -15.68 1.61
CA SER A 54 -1.65 -14.40 1.54
C SER A 54 -2.17 -14.16 0.14
N GLU A 55 -3.31 -13.50 0.04
CA GLU A 55 -3.90 -13.06 -1.23
C GLU A 55 -4.24 -11.57 -1.17
N ALA A 56 -4.06 -10.88 -2.28
CA ALA A 56 -4.42 -9.47 -2.43
C ALA A 56 -4.82 -9.14 -3.87
N CYS A 57 -5.63 -8.09 -4.01
CA CYS A 57 -5.81 -7.38 -5.27
C CYS A 57 -4.77 -6.26 -5.33
N VAL A 58 -3.85 -6.32 -6.29
CA VAL A 58 -2.75 -5.35 -6.41
C VAL A 58 -2.99 -4.43 -7.60
N LEU A 59 -2.89 -3.13 -7.37
CA LEU A 59 -3.01 -2.08 -8.38
C LEU A 59 -1.61 -1.52 -8.68
N GLN A 60 -1.06 -1.87 -9.83
CA GLN A 60 0.20 -1.28 -10.27
C GLN A 60 -0.06 0.16 -10.71
N THR A 61 0.56 1.10 -10.01
CA THR A 61 0.44 2.54 -10.23
C THR A 61 1.73 3.08 -10.80
N TYR A 62 1.68 3.45 -12.08
CA TYR A 62 2.81 3.98 -12.82
C TYR A 62 2.67 5.50 -13.01
N VAL A 63 3.77 6.22 -12.81
CA VAL A 63 3.85 7.65 -13.11
C VAL A 63 4.62 7.82 -14.41
N GLY A 64 3.90 8.21 -15.47
CA GLY A 64 4.47 8.39 -16.79
C GLY A 64 5.10 9.78 -17.01
N SER A 65 5.11 10.21 -18.28
CA SER A 65 5.59 11.55 -18.66
C SER A 65 4.71 12.64 -18.04
N SER A 66 5.33 13.77 -17.68
CA SER A 66 4.68 14.93 -17.05
C SER A 66 3.75 15.73 -17.97
N VAL A 67 3.46 15.22 -19.17
CA VAL A 67 2.55 15.86 -20.12
C VAL A 67 1.13 15.54 -19.69
N ASP A 68 0.39 16.55 -19.24
CA ASP A 68 -1.05 16.44 -19.00
C ASP A 68 -1.76 16.25 -20.35
N ASP A 69 -1.96 14.99 -20.73
CA ASP A 69 -2.69 14.60 -21.93
C ASP A 69 -4.22 14.59 -21.69
N GLY A 70 -4.69 15.06 -20.54
CA GLY A 70 -6.09 15.04 -20.13
C GLY A 70 -6.57 13.70 -19.56
N HIS A 71 -5.71 12.68 -19.43
CA HIS A 71 -6.09 11.37 -18.89
C HIS A 71 -5.86 11.23 -17.39
N ARG A 72 -6.30 12.20 -16.58
CA ARG A 72 -6.27 12.06 -15.12
C ARG A 72 -7.14 10.88 -14.66
N LEU A 73 -6.66 10.18 -13.63
CA LEU A 73 -7.40 9.09 -13.00
C LEU A 73 -8.62 9.65 -12.25
N THR A 74 -9.80 9.16 -12.58
CA THR A 74 -11.05 9.46 -11.86
C THR A 74 -11.53 8.22 -11.15
N ALA A 75 -12.43 8.40 -10.17
CA ALA A 75 -13.03 7.28 -9.45
C ALA A 75 -13.75 6.31 -10.40
N GLY A 76 -14.50 6.84 -11.37
CA GLY A 76 -15.20 6.03 -12.38
C GLY A 76 -14.26 5.24 -13.28
N LYS A 77 -13.12 5.83 -13.69
CA LYS A 77 -12.11 5.11 -14.49
C LYS A 77 -11.52 3.94 -13.70
N LEU A 78 -11.16 4.15 -12.43
CA LEU A 78 -10.64 3.06 -11.60
C LEU A 78 -11.70 1.99 -11.37
N ALA A 79 -12.96 2.36 -11.08
CA ALA A 79 -14.05 1.40 -10.93
C ALA A 79 -14.23 0.54 -12.19
N HIS A 80 -14.14 1.15 -13.37
CA HIS A 80 -14.23 0.46 -14.65
C HIS A 80 -13.06 -0.52 -14.86
N ILE A 81 -11.82 -0.09 -14.58
CA ILE A 81 -10.63 -0.95 -14.65
C ILE A 81 -10.77 -2.16 -13.71
N LEU A 82 -11.23 -1.95 -12.47
CA LEU A 82 -11.49 -3.02 -11.51
C LEU A 82 -12.63 -3.96 -11.96
N GLY A 83 -13.53 -3.49 -12.83
CA GLY A 83 -14.59 -4.31 -13.43
C GLY A 83 -14.05 -5.36 -14.41
N PHE A 84 -13.00 -5.04 -15.18
CA PHE A 84 -12.36 -6.04 -16.06
C PHE A 84 -11.74 -7.21 -15.27
N ALA A 85 -11.26 -6.92 -14.06
CA ALA A 85 -10.62 -7.89 -13.20
C ALA A 85 -11.60 -8.86 -12.50
N ASP A 86 -12.91 -8.61 -12.53
CA ASP A 86 -13.92 -9.50 -11.94
C ASP A 86 -13.90 -10.91 -12.54
N SER A 87 -13.37 -11.05 -13.77
CA SER A 87 -13.25 -12.34 -14.44
C SER A 87 -12.24 -13.30 -13.80
N PHE A 88 -11.24 -12.79 -13.06
CA PHE A 88 -10.18 -13.60 -12.47
C PHE A 88 -9.94 -13.35 -10.98
N LEU A 89 -10.48 -12.29 -10.39
CA LEU A 89 -10.43 -12.07 -8.95
C LEU A 89 -11.40 -13.01 -8.24
N PRO A 90 -10.94 -13.90 -7.34
CA PRO A 90 -11.80 -14.94 -6.76
C PRO A 90 -12.87 -14.41 -5.80
N THR A 91 -12.67 -13.23 -5.21
CA THR A 91 -13.60 -12.65 -4.23
C THR A 91 -13.42 -11.12 -4.11
N GLY A 92 -14.49 -10.43 -3.75
CA GLY A 92 -14.48 -9.01 -3.38
C GLY A 92 -13.88 -8.73 -2.00
N GLU A 93 -13.64 -9.76 -1.19
CA GLU A 93 -13.07 -9.63 0.16
C GLU A 93 -11.54 -9.47 0.16
N LEU A 94 -10.90 -9.53 -1.01
CA LEU A 94 -9.45 -9.37 -1.11
C LEU A 94 -9.02 -7.98 -0.58
N PRO A 95 -7.97 -7.90 0.26
CA PRO A 95 -7.37 -6.61 0.58
C PRO A 95 -6.82 -5.98 -0.70
N VAL A 96 -7.00 -4.66 -0.83
CA VAL A 96 -6.44 -3.92 -1.95
C VAL A 96 -5.10 -3.32 -1.57
N GLU A 97 -4.14 -3.48 -2.46
CA GLU A 97 -2.80 -2.93 -2.32
C GLU A 97 -2.45 -2.09 -3.55
N VAL A 98 -1.71 -1.02 -3.34
CA VAL A 98 -1.14 -0.19 -4.40
C VAL A 98 0.34 -0.48 -4.48
N GLU A 99 0.80 -0.91 -5.65
CA GLU A 99 2.21 -0.96 -5.97
C GLU A 99 2.59 0.35 -6.66
N TYR A 100 3.61 1.02 -6.14
CA TYR A 100 4.05 2.33 -6.61
C TYR A 100 5.58 2.40 -6.57
N GLU A 101 6.17 2.89 -7.66
CA GLU A 101 7.60 3.13 -7.79
C GLU A 101 7.88 4.64 -7.67
N ASP A 102 8.63 5.03 -6.63
CA ASP A 102 9.32 6.33 -6.59
C ASP A 102 10.83 6.13 -6.82
N GLU A 103 11.58 5.82 -5.77
CA GLU A 103 12.96 5.33 -5.83
C GLU A 103 13.01 3.80 -5.84
N LEU A 104 12.03 3.17 -5.18
CA LEU A 104 11.89 1.72 -5.06
C LEU A 104 10.45 1.31 -5.34
N VAL A 105 10.27 0.15 -5.96
CA VAL A 105 8.94 -0.47 -6.08
C VAL A 105 8.45 -0.86 -4.69
N SER A 106 7.45 -0.15 -4.21
CA SER A 106 6.90 -0.26 -2.88
C SER A 106 5.43 -0.67 -2.94
N GLN A 107 5.01 -1.54 -2.02
CA GLN A 107 3.64 -2.03 -1.95
C GLN A 107 2.97 -1.55 -0.67
N TYR A 108 1.86 -0.84 -0.82
CA TYR A 108 1.11 -0.23 0.27
C TYR A 108 -0.30 -0.81 0.37
N ARG A 109 -0.84 -0.92 1.58
CA ARG A 109 -2.25 -1.33 1.75
C ARG A 109 -3.16 -0.12 1.62
N VAL A 110 -4.30 -0.28 0.95
CA VAL A 110 -5.36 0.75 1.00
C VAL A 110 -6.07 0.62 2.34
N GLU A 111 -5.89 1.61 3.21
CA GLU A 111 -6.49 1.61 4.55
C GLU A 111 -7.89 2.20 4.50
N GLY A 112 -8.07 3.29 3.75
CA GLY A 112 -9.34 4.00 3.64
C GLY A 112 -9.47 4.79 2.35
N ALA A 113 -10.65 5.37 2.17
CA ALA A 113 -10.94 6.36 1.15
C ALA A 113 -11.84 7.45 1.73
N GLY A 114 -11.60 8.69 1.35
CA GLY A 114 -12.35 9.85 1.85
C GLY A 114 -12.22 11.06 0.94
N LEU A 115 -13.16 12.00 1.06
CA LEU A 115 -13.14 13.25 0.30
C LEU A 115 -12.23 14.27 0.96
N VAL A 116 -11.36 14.89 0.16
CA VAL A 116 -10.57 16.05 0.55
C VAL A 116 -10.87 17.16 -0.45
N GLY A 117 -11.80 18.05 -0.10
CA GLY A 117 -12.46 18.93 -1.08
C GLY A 117 -13.26 18.10 -2.08
N ASP A 118 -13.15 18.42 -3.37
CA ASP A 118 -13.84 17.72 -4.47
C ASP A 118 -13.01 16.58 -5.08
N VAL A 119 -12.12 15.96 -4.29
CA VAL A 119 -11.25 14.87 -4.74
C VAL A 119 -11.39 13.67 -3.82
N LEU A 120 -11.70 12.51 -4.40
CA LEU A 120 -11.67 11.25 -3.68
C LEU A 120 -10.22 10.84 -3.45
N THR A 121 -9.80 10.76 -2.20
CA THR A 121 -8.43 10.42 -1.82
C THR A 121 -8.42 9.02 -1.22
N LEU A 122 -7.59 8.13 -1.77
CA LEU A 122 -7.24 6.85 -1.16
C LEU A 122 -6.12 7.08 -0.14
N GLN A 123 -6.28 6.58 1.09
CA GLN A 123 -5.26 6.62 2.13
C GLN A 123 -4.49 5.30 2.12
N LEU A 124 -3.18 5.39 1.88
CA LEU A 124 -2.28 4.25 1.92
C LEU A 124 -1.63 4.08 3.29
N GLY A 125 -1.48 2.84 3.71
CA GLY A 125 -0.78 2.41 4.92
C GLY A 125 0.45 1.58 4.63
N LEU A 126 1.36 1.55 5.60
CA LEU A 126 2.57 0.74 5.54
C LEU A 126 2.25 -0.75 5.67
N LYS A 127 3.09 -1.57 5.03
CA LYS A 127 3.16 -3.00 5.29
C LYS A 127 4.40 -3.27 6.13
N HIS A 128 4.27 -4.11 7.14
CA HIS A 128 5.37 -4.48 8.01
C HIS A 128 5.79 -5.92 7.75
N THR A 129 7.11 -6.15 7.72
CA THR A 129 7.68 -7.48 7.80
C THR A 129 7.64 -7.95 9.26
N ASP A 130 7.52 -9.26 9.47
CA ASP A 130 7.57 -9.85 10.81
C ASP A 130 8.16 -11.26 10.74
N CYS A 131 8.86 -11.66 11.80
CA CYS A 131 9.25 -13.05 11.99
C CYS A 131 8.13 -13.78 12.72
N LEU A 132 7.34 -14.57 11.98
CA LEU A 132 6.20 -15.29 12.56
C LEU A 132 6.58 -16.48 13.44
N ALA A 133 7.87 -16.82 13.52
CA ALA A 133 8.41 -17.92 14.33
C ALA A 133 9.19 -17.38 15.55
N LYS A 134 8.60 -16.39 16.25
CA LYS A 134 9.27 -15.58 17.29
C LYS A 134 10.01 -16.41 18.34
N GLU A 135 9.34 -17.40 18.94
CA GLU A 135 9.95 -18.29 19.95
C GLU A 135 11.15 -19.06 19.40
N LYS A 136 11.03 -19.62 18.19
CA LYS A 136 12.11 -20.40 17.54
C LYS A 136 13.30 -19.53 17.14
N CYS A 137 13.06 -18.24 16.95
CA CYS A 137 14.09 -17.26 16.57
C CYS A 137 14.60 -16.44 17.77
N GLY A 138 14.15 -16.72 19.00
CA GLY A 138 14.58 -16.00 20.20
C GLY A 138 14.15 -14.54 20.23
N ILE A 139 13.02 -14.21 19.60
CA ILE A 139 12.44 -12.87 19.58
C ILE A 139 11.42 -12.79 20.72
N ASP A 140 11.79 -12.12 21.82
CA ASP A 140 10.89 -11.89 22.95
C ASP A 140 9.82 -10.85 22.58
N GLU A 141 8.54 -11.16 22.84
CA GLU A 141 7.41 -10.24 22.58
C GLU A 141 7.36 -9.02 23.54
N GLY A 142 8.43 -8.76 24.30
CA GLY A 142 8.46 -7.78 25.40
C GLY A 142 9.52 -6.68 25.31
N CYS A 143 10.39 -6.66 24.30
CA CYS A 143 11.38 -5.57 24.17
C CYS A 143 10.87 -4.52 23.18
N GLY A 144 10.20 -3.49 23.69
CA GLY A 144 9.86 -2.30 22.92
C GLY A 144 11.14 -1.55 22.53
N CYS A 145 11.64 -1.79 21.33
CA CYS A 145 12.61 -0.89 20.72
C CYS A 145 11.86 0.38 20.26
N SER A 146 11.65 1.31 21.19
CA SER A 146 11.49 2.72 20.86
C SER A 146 12.76 3.17 20.16
N ASN A 147 12.66 3.47 18.86
CA ASN A 147 13.70 4.18 18.13
C ASN A 147 13.79 5.60 18.69
N GLU A 148 14.62 5.82 19.70
CA GLU A 148 15.24 7.11 19.94
C GLU A 148 16.68 7.05 19.41
N PRO A 149 17.12 8.00 18.56
CA PRO A 149 18.51 8.08 18.18
C PRO A 149 19.28 8.60 19.39
N GLU A 150 20.07 7.73 20.02
CA GLU A 150 21.06 8.14 21.00
C GLU A 150 22.07 9.06 20.30
N SER A 151 21.99 10.36 20.62
CA SER A 151 22.94 11.36 20.16
C SER A 151 24.28 11.10 20.86
N ALA A 152 25.26 10.63 20.10
CA ALA A 152 26.63 10.53 20.55
C ALA A 152 27.22 11.95 20.71
N GLU A 153 27.09 12.52 21.90
CA GLU A 153 27.96 13.63 22.30
C GLU A 153 29.32 13.08 22.75
N ALA A 154 30.36 13.56 22.07
CA ALA A 154 31.75 13.33 22.40
C ALA A 154 32.08 13.94 23.77
N GLY A 155 32.37 13.09 24.75
CA GLY A 155 32.90 13.47 26.06
C GLY A 155 34.28 12.87 26.29
N SER A 156 35.30 13.71 26.26
CA SER A 156 36.68 13.37 26.62
C SER A 156 36.77 12.89 28.08
N GLY A 157 37.52 11.81 28.32
CA GLY A 157 37.74 11.31 29.66
C GLY A 157 38.77 10.21 29.72
N ALA A 158 40.05 10.60 29.71
CA ALA A 158 41.15 9.73 30.06
C ALA A 158 40.96 9.19 31.49
N CYS A 159 41.20 7.90 31.71
CA CYS A 159 41.67 7.36 32.99
C CYS A 159 42.51 6.11 32.74
N CYS A 160 43.58 6.03 33.55
CA CYS A 160 44.69 5.10 33.56
C CYS A 160 44.29 3.65 33.88
#